data_AF-A0A1H4FZQ3-F1
#
_entry.id   AF-A0A1H4FZQ3-F1
#
_cell.length_a   1.000
_cell.length_b   1.000
_cell.length_c   1.000
_cell.angle_alpha   90.00
_cell.angle_beta   90.00
_cell.angle_gamma   90.00
#
_symmetry.space_group_name_H-M   'P 1'
#
loop_
_entity.id
_entity.type
_entity.pdbx_description
1 polymer ?
#
loop_
_entity_poly.entity_id
_entity_poly.type
_entity_poly.pdbx_seq_one_letter_code
_entity_poly.pdbx_strand_id
1 'polypeptide(L)'
;MRLYTNNIWKWSTTLLYPLLIFLVWSWMVPLQMWYLLTISIVFCFLWSGVKELFISTGLTCLVAIPCWWYFIELPKPSFGAENFAAHLVMIVPLFIFVVLLPQTLILTTRMRIMEYYRQNGK
;
A
#
# COMPACT_ATOMS: atom_id res chain seq x y z
N MET A 1 12.08 3.20 19.62
CA MET A 1 11.54 4.21 18.67
C MET A 1 12.49 4.63 17.53
N ARG A 2 13.59 3.91 17.24
CA ARG A 2 14.52 4.29 16.13
C ARG A 2 13.92 4.13 14.72
N LEU A 3 12.97 3.22 14.55
CA LEU A 3 12.34 2.90 13.26
C LEU A 3 11.51 4.08 12.69
N TYR A 4 10.92 4.89 13.57
CA TYR A 4 10.08 6.04 13.17
C TYR A 4 10.82 7.39 13.17
N THR A 5 12.05 7.42 13.67
CA THR A 5 12.84 8.66 13.73
C THR A 5 13.97 8.68 12.71
N ASN A 6 14.53 7.52 12.35
CA ASN A 6 15.59 7.43 11.35
C ASN A 6 15.01 7.55 9.93
N ASN A 7 15.47 8.55 9.19
CA ASN A 7 15.00 8.87 7.84
C ASN A 7 15.22 7.71 6.86
N ILE A 8 16.29 6.92 7.02
CA ILE A 8 16.58 5.77 6.16
C ILE A 8 15.47 4.73 6.27
N TRP A 9 15.08 4.35 7.49
CA TRP A 9 14.03 3.36 7.73
C TRP A 9 12.65 3.81 7.23
N LYS A 10 12.35 5.11 7.35
CA LYS A 10 11.13 5.69 6.79
C LYS A 10 11.06 5.52 5.28
N TRP A 11 12.13 5.89 4.58
CA TRP A 11 12.18 5.78 3.12
C TRP A 11 12.22 4.34 2.64
N SER A 12 12.99 3.48 3.31
CA SER A 12 13.03 2.05 3.00
C SER A 12 11.64 1.41 3.11
N THR A 13 10.91 1.64 4.20
CA THR A 13 9.54 1.13 4.34
C THR A 13 8.60 1.76 3.32
N THR A 14 8.75 3.05 3.02
CA THR A 14 7.92 3.74 2.04
C THR A 14 8.06 3.16 0.63
N LEU A 15 9.28 2.82 0.21
CA LEU A 15 9.58 2.24 -1.10
C LEU A 15 9.34 0.73 -1.16
N LEU A 16 9.45 0.03 -0.02
CA LEU A 16 9.24 -1.40 0.05
C LEU A 16 7.77 -1.77 -0.23
N TYR A 17 6.82 -0.94 0.21
CA TYR A 17 5.39 -1.19 -0.03
C TYR A 17 5.03 -1.34 -1.52
N PRO A 18 5.26 -0.34 -2.40
CA PRO A 18 4.93 -0.47 -3.82
C PRO A 18 5.70 -1.60 -4.51
N LEU A 19 6.93 -1.87 -4.08
CA LEU A 19 7.73 -2.99 -4.60
C LEU A 19 7.08 -4.34 -4.28
N LEU A 20 6.67 -4.56 -3.03
CA LEU A 20 6.01 -5.80 -2.63
C LEU A 20 4.66 -5.98 -3.31
N ILE A 21 3.87 -4.92 -3.45
CA ILE A 21 2.60 -4.97 -4.19
C ILE A 21 2.85 -5.38 -5.65
N PHE A 22 3.84 -4.78 -6.31
CA PHE A 22 4.23 -5.14 -7.68
C PHE A 22 4.63 -6.61 -7.81
N LEU A 23 5.47 -7.11 -6.91
CA LEU A 23 5.94 -8.50 -6.93
C LEU A 23 4.79 -9.49 -6.72
N VAL A 24 3.92 -9.23 -5.75
CA VAL A 24 2.75 -10.07 -5.48
C VAL A 24 1.83 -10.12 -6.69
N TRP A 25 1.52 -8.97 -7.30
CA TRP A 25 0.69 -8.91 -8.51
C TRP A 25 1.35 -9.55 -9.74
N SER A 26 2.68 -9.54 -9.83
CA SER A 26 3.39 -10.08 -10.99
C SER A 26 3.47 -11.61 -10.96
N TRP A 27 3.60 -12.21 -9.78
CA TRP A 27 3.89 -13.64 -9.62
C TRP A 27 2.73 -14.47 -9.07
N MET A 28 1.79 -13.87 -8.32
CA MET A 28 0.70 -14.64 -7.73
C MET A 28 -0.47 -14.77 -8.70
N VAL A 29 -0.88 -16.02 -8.94
CA VAL A 29 -2.17 -16.43 -9.48
C VAL A 29 -3.29 -15.75 -8.66
N PRO A 30 -4.45 -15.36 -9.25
CA PRO A 30 -5.49 -14.50 -8.63
C PRO A 30 -6.14 -14.99 -7.31
N LEU A 31 -5.65 -16.07 -6.69
CA LEU A 31 -6.35 -16.82 -5.65
C LEU A 31 -6.01 -16.43 -4.20
N GLN A 32 -5.20 -15.41 -3.92
CA GLN A 32 -4.89 -15.06 -2.53
C GLN A 32 -4.98 -13.56 -2.23
N MET A 33 -6.18 -12.99 -2.41
CA MET A 33 -6.58 -11.65 -1.96
C MET A 33 -6.14 -11.31 -0.50
N TRP A 34 -6.03 -12.34 0.34
CA TRP A 34 -5.59 -12.25 1.73
C TRP A 34 -4.16 -11.72 1.93
N TYR A 35 -3.24 -11.96 1.00
CA TYR A 35 -1.85 -11.47 1.12
C TYR A 35 -1.78 -9.97 0.92
N LEU A 36 -2.53 -9.42 -0.04
CA LEU A 36 -2.59 -7.98 -0.25
C LEU A 36 -3.12 -7.27 1.01
N LEU A 37 -4.17 -7.81 1.62
CA LEU A 37 -4.70 -7.29 2.88
C LEU A 37 -3.68 -7.38 4.02
N THR A 38 -2.97 -8.51 4.13
CA THR A 38 -1.98 -8.71 5.19
C THR A 38 -0.79 -7.76 5.04
N ILE A 39 -0.28 -7.57 3.81
CA ILE A 39 0.76 -6.59 3.51
C ILE A 39 0.26 -5.20 3.89
N SER A 40 -0.93 -4.80 3.44
CA SER A 40 -1.52 -3.51 3.79
C SER A 40 -1.62 -3.28 5.30
N ILE A 41 -2.04 -4.29 6.09
CA ILE A 41 -2.14 -4.20 7.54
C ILE A 41 -0.75 -4.09 8.20
N VAL A 42 0.21 -4.92 7.78
CA VAL A 42 1.58 -4.88 8.33
C VAL A 42 2.21 -3.51 8.09
N PHE A 43 2.03 -2.93 6.91
CA PHE A 43 2.57 -1.62 6.59
C PHE A 43 1.92 -0.48 7.38
N CYS A 44 0.66 -0.60 7.83
CA CYS A 44 0.08 0.33 8.79
C CYS A 44 0.89 0.42 10.11
N PHE A 45 1.58 -0.64 10.50
CA PHE A 45 2.46 -0.63 11.68
C PHE A 45 3.88 -0.14 11.35
N LEU A 46 4.33 -0.29 10.10
CA LEU A 46 5.67 0.10 9.67
C LEU A 46 5.78 1.58 9.30
N TRP A 47 4.73 2.18 8.72
CA TRP A 47 4.76 3.60 8.36
C TRP A 47 4.96 4.49 9.58
N SER A 48 5.84 5.48 9.46
CA SER A 48 6.07 6.46 10.52
C SER A 48 4.97 7.51 10.64
N GLY A 49 4.20 7.72 9.58
CA GLY A 49 3.17 8.73 9.54
C GLY A 49 2.31 8.65 8.30
N VAL A 50 1.26 9.46 8.30
CA VAL A 50 0.26 9.52 7.22
C VAL A 50 0.88 10.01 5.92
N LYS A 51 1.91 10.87 5.98
CA LYS A 51 2.67 11.31 4.81
C LYS A 51 3.30 10.13 4.09
N GLU A 52 3.97 9.24 4.81
CA GLU A 52 4.63 8.07 4.26
C GLU A 52 3.61 7.08 3.66
N LEU A 53 2.45 6.90 4.30
CA LEU A 53 1.32 6.15 3.74
C LEU A 53 0.86 6.70 2.39
N PHE A 54 0.65 8.02 2.28
CA PHE A 54 0.22 8.64 1.03
C PHE A 54 1.29 8.56 -0.06
N ILE A 55 2.58 8.72 0.28
CA ILE A 55 3.67 8.57 -0.68
C ILE A 55 3.76 7.14 -1.18
N SER A 56 3.75 6.14 -0.29
CA SER A 56 3.74 4.71 -0.66
C SER A 56 2.55 4.37 -1.55
N THR A 57 1.36 4.87 -1.18
CA THR A 57 0.13 4.63 -1.94
C THR A 57 0.19 5.30 -3.32
N GLY A 58 0.64 6.55 -3.37
CA GLY A 58 0.83 7.28 -4.62
C GLY A 58 1.82 6.60 -5.54
N LEU A 59 2.96 6.12 -5.01
CA LEU A 59 3.93 5.33 -5.78
C LEU A 59 3.34 4.01 -6.26
N THR A 60 2.48 3.38 -5.46
CA THR A 60 1.80 2.15 -5.90
C THR A 60 0.87 2.44 -7.07
N CYS A 61 0.04 3.48 -6.98
CA CYS A 61 -0.93 3.81 -8.01
C CYS A 61 -0.32 4.42 -9.27
N LEU A 62 0.72 5.24 -9.15
CA LEU A 62 1.31 5.99 -10.27
C LEU A 62 2.52 5.31 -10.89
N VAL A 63 3.16 4.38 -10.19
CA VAL A 63 4.38 3.69 -10.68
C VAL A 63 4.15 2.19 -10.75
N ALA A 64 3.87 1.53 -9.61
CA ALA A 64 3.81 0.08 -9.56
C ALA A 64 2.70 -0.50 -10.46
N ILE A 65 1.47 0.04 -10.36
CA ILE A 65 0.33 -0.43 -11.15
C ILE A 65 0.54 -0.18 -12.66
N PRO A 66 0.93 1.03 -13.12
CA PRO A 66 1.23 1.26 -14.54
C PRO A 66 2.36 0.39 -15.07
N CYS A 67 3.44 0.21 -14.30
CA CYS A 67 4.53 -0.68 -14.69
C CYS A 67 4.04 -2.13 -14.80
N TRP A 68 3.24 -2.62 -13.84
CA TRP A 68 2.69 -3.97 -13.91
C TRP A 68 1.80 -4.14 -15.13
N TRP A 69 0.90 -3.18 -15.36
CA TRP A 69 -0.02 -3.22 -16.49
C TRP A 69 0.74 -3.24 -17.82
N TYR A 70 1.74 -2.37 -17.99
CA TYR A 70 2.51 -2.25 -19.23
C TYR A 70 3.46 -3.44 -19.48
N PHE A 71 4.19 -3.90 -18.46
CA PHE A 71 5.22 -4.94 -18.63
C PHE A 71 4.71 -6.37 -18.47
N ILE A 72 3.64 -6.58 -17.70
CA ILE A 72 3.16 -7.92 -17.34
C ILE A 72 1.81 -8.22 -17.99
N GLU A 73 0.85 -7.30 -17.92
CA GLU A 73 -0.53 -7.61 -18.33
C GLU A 73 -0.79 -7.36 -19.82
N LEU A 74 -0.28 -6.25 -20.37
CA LEU A 74 -0.41 -5.90 -21.79
C LEU A 74 0.18 -6.95 -22.75
N PRO A 75 1.33 -7.59 -22.47
CA PRO A 75 1.90 -8.59 -23.37
C PRO A 75 1.21 -9.97 -23.32
N LYS A 76 0.35 -10.22 -22.33
CA LYS A 76 -0.34 -11.51 -22.20
C LYS A 76 -1.47 -11.58 -23.23
N PRO A 77 -1.69 -12.74 -23.89
CA PRO A 77 -2.84 -12.95 -24.76
C PRO A 77 -4.11 -13.18 -23.92
N SER A 78 -4.51 -12.18 -23.13
CA SER A 78 -5.64 -12.24 -22.22
C SER A 78 -6.38 -10.91 -22.19
N PHE A 79 -7.69 -10.96 -21.91
CA PHE A 79 -8.51 -9.76 -21.73
C PHE A 79 -8.21 -8.99 -20.42
N GLY A 80 -7.21 -9.39 -19.64
CA GLY A 80 -6.92 -8.80 -18.33
C GLY A 80 -6.55 -7.31 -18.40
N ALA A 81 -5.76 -6.91 -19.39
CA ALA A 81 -5.34 -5.52 -19.56
C ALA A 81 -6.52 -4.61 -19.94
N GLU A 82 -7.39 -5.07 -20.84
CA GLU A 82 -8.59 -4.37 -21.30
C GLU A 82 -9.65 -4.30 -20.20
N ASN A 83 -9.84 -5.41 -19.47
CA ASN A 83 -10.78 -5.49 -18.36
C ASN A 83 -10.38 -4.55 -17.22
N PHE A 84 -9.08 -4.48 -16.90
CA PHE A 84 -8.55 -3.54 -15.90
C PHE A 84 -8.81 -2.09 -16.32
N ALA A 85 -8.53 -1.74 -17.58
CA ALA A 85 -8.77 -0.40 -18.10
C ALA A 85 -10.26 -0.01 -18.08
N ALA A 86 -11.15 -0.94 -18.46
CA ALA A 86 -12.59 -0.72 -18.45
C ALA A 86 -13.17 -0.52 -17.05
N HIS A 87 -12.62 -1.20 -16.04
CA HIS A 87 -13.11 -1.15 -14.65
C HIS A 87 -12.37 -0.15 -13.77
N LEU A 88 -11.40 0.59 -14.30
CA LEU A 88 -10.57 1.52 -13.53
C LEU A 88 -11.42 2.49 -12.69
N VAL A 89 -12.49 3.02 -13.27
CA VAL A 89 -13.41 3.98 -12.63
C VAL A 89 -14.12 3.37 -11.41
N MET A 90 -14.36 2.05 -11.39
CA MET A 90 -14.93 1.35 -10.24
C MET A 90 -13.86 0.91 -9.23
N ILE A 91 -12.67 0.53 -9.71
CA ILE A 91 -11.56 0.08 -8.87
C ILE A 91 -11.05 1.22 -7.97
N VAL A 92 -10.93 2.44 -8.49
CA VAL A 92 -10.44 3.61 -7.74
C VAL A 92 -11.28 3.90 -6.48
N PRO A 93 -12.61 4.11 -6.55
CA PRO A 93 -13.41 4.35 -5.35
C PRO A 93 -13.40 3.14 -4.41
N LEU A 94 -13.45 1.91 -4.93
CA LEU A 94 -13.36 0.70 -4.11
C LEU A 94 -12.05 0.68 -3.30
N PHE A 95 -10.92 1.00 -3.95
CA PHE A 95 -9.62 1.11 -3.30
C PHE A 95 -9.62 2.17 -2.19
N ILE A 96 -10.23 3.33 -2.43
CA ILE A 96 -10.32 4.40 -1.44
C ILE A 96 -11.07 3.92 -0.18
N PHE A 97 -12.24 3.31 -0.36
CA PHE A 97 -13.10 2.92 0.77
C PHE A 97 -12.66 1.64 1.48
N VAL A 98 -12.14 0.66 0.74
CA VAL A 98 -11.81 -0.66 1.29
C VAL A 98 -10.35 -0.76 1.76
N VAL A 99 -9.45 0.05 1.19
CA VAL A 99 -8.02 -0.03 1.51
C VAL A 99 -7.52 1.26 2.15
N LEU A 100 -7.60 2.40 1.46
CA LEU A 100 -6.95 3.64 1.90
C LEU A 100 -7.57 4.20 3.19
N LEU A 101 -8.90 4.24 3.29
CA LEU A 101 -9.59 4.73 4.48
C LEU A 101 -9.28 3.85 5.71
N PRO A 102 -9.45 2.52 5.66
CA PRO A 102 -9.04 1.64 6.76
C PRO A 102 -7.57 1.78 7.14
N GLN A 103 -6.65 1.86 6.17
CA GLN A 103 -5.23 2.04 6.45
C GLN A 103 -4.95 3.36 7.19
N THR A 104 -5.60 4.44 6.78
CA THR A 104 -5.46 5.75 7.40
C THR A 104 -6.00 5.74 8.83
N LEU A 105 -7.16 5.10 9.06
CA LEU A 105 -7.75 4.96 10.39
C LEU A 105 -6.86 4.15 11.34
N ILE A 106 -6.32 3.01 10.89
CA ILE A 106 -5.41 2.18 11.70
C ILE A 106 -4.16 2.97 12.07
N LEU A 107 -3.53 3.62 11.08
CA LEU A 107 -2.28 4.36 11.29
C LEU A 107 -2.48 5.57 12.21
N THR A 108 -3.53 6.36 12.00
CA THR A 108 -3.85 7.52 12.85
C THR A 108 -4.18 7.10 14.28
N THR A 109 -4.94 6.02 14.46
CA THR A 109 -5.23 5.44 15.77
C THR A 109 -3.95 5.02 16.48
N ARG A 110 -3.07 4.27 15.80
CA ARG A 110 -1.77 3.85 16.35
C ARG A 110 -0.93 5.06 16.78
N MET A 111 -0.84 6.09 15.93
CA MET A 111 -0.08 7.31 16.25
C MET A 111 -0.63 8.01 17.49
N ARG A 112 -1.97 8.15 17.60
CA ARG A 112 -2.61 8.72 18.79
C ARG A 112 -2.31 7.92 20.06
N ILE A 113 -2.38 6.59 19.99
CA ILE A 113 -2.04 5.71 21.11
C ILE A 113 -0.58 5.91 21.53
N MET A 114 0.35 5.92 20.57
CA MET A 114 1.77 6.13 20.85
C MET A 114 2.05 7.50 21.47
N GLU A 115 1.38 8.54 20.99
CA GLU A 115 1.50 9.88 21.54
C GLU A 115 0.92 9.97 22.97
N TYR A 116 -0.22 9.33 23.21
CA TYR A 116 -0.82 9.22 24.54
C TYR A 116 0.14 8.58 25.56
N TYR A 117 0.75 7.45 25.21
CA TYR A 117 1.73 6.80 26.08
C TYR A 117 3.03 7.60 26.21
N ARG A 118 3.44 8.36 25.19
CA ARG A 118 4.60 9.26 25.27
C ARG A 118 4.37 10.41 26.26
N GLN A 119 3.15 10.93 26.34
CA GLN A 119 2.80 12.04 27.21
C GLN A 119 2.48 11.61 28.65
N ASN A 120 1.79 10.47 28.83
CA ASN A 120 1.32 9.99 30.12
C ASN A 120 2.18 8.88 30.74
N GLY A 121 3.14 8.31 30.02
CA GLY A 121 4.02 7.24 30.49
C GLY A 121 5.20 7.72 31.35
N LYS A 122 4.98 8.73 32.19
CA LYS A 122 5.90 9.05 33.30
C LYS A 122 5.62 8.12 34.48
#